data_AF-A0A9E9LCU4-F1
#
_entry.id   AF-A0A9E9LCU4-F1
#
_cell.length_a   1.000
_cell.length_b   1.000
_cell.length_c   1.000
_cell.angle_alpha   90.00
_cell.angle_beta   90.00
_cell.angle_gamma   90.00
#
_symmetry.space_group_name_H-M   'P 1'
#
loop_
_entity.id
_entity.type
_entity.pdbx_description
1 polymer ?
#
loop_
_entity_poly.entity_id
_entity_poly.type
_entity_poly.pdbx_seq_one_letter_code
_entity_poly.pdbx_strand_id
1 'polypeptide(L)'
;MMSYFISRGNLVSEVKDNGTFTIGYPSGTNKGTFAGSAGHKMLLGQNTLLEAPYSFGLTFGAEDITVTNLSGAALPEGTAYYLELQTVGDTDRIPGINRAIFARVAYINLGAPVAADSDAIAKSQTVGAGENAVLSMTEPDVPRNIVAAWTGTAVVTVRGKDEYGQDMAESSAAGTTFTGKKAFSRIDSISASAAVTGLTAGTGKVLGLPVSLQTAAHVLGEIQDDAAVATKGAFVAASAEKPAATTGDVRGTYTPAADPDGNKSFRLVMVVTDPSWRGLDQFGG
;
A
#
# COMPACT_ATOMS: atom_id res chain seq x y z
N MET A 1 9.10 3.98 -15.89
CA MET A 1 7.79 4.32 -16.46
C MET A 1 7.07 3.01 -16.68
N MET A 2 5.89 2.83 -16.09
CA MET A 2 5.07 1.65 -16.33
C MET A 2 4.59 1.63 -17.79
N SER A 3 4.53 0.44 -18.37
CA SER A 3 3.84 0.21 -19.64
C SER A 3 2.33 0.42 -19.47
N TYR A 4 1.64 0.91 -20.50
CA TYR A 4 0.20 1.13 -20.44
C TYR A 4 -0.51 0.89 -21.78
N PHE A 5 -1.82 0.68 -21.71
CA PHE A 5 -2.73 0.64 -22.85
C PHE A 5 -3.76 1.76 -22.73
N ILE A 6 -4.20 2.31 -23.85
CA ILE A 6 -5.26 3.32 -23.87
C ILE A 6 -6.55 2.68 -24.40
N SER A 7 -7.63 2.84 -23.66
CA SER A 7 -8.99 2.67 -24.17
C SER A 7 -9.69 4.02 -24.23
N ARG A 8 -10.48 4.26 -25.28
CA ARG A 8 -11.16 5.54 -25.49
C ARG A 8 -12.55 5.34 -26.06
N GLY A 9 -13.46 6.23 -25.73
CA GLY A 9 -14.83 6.21 -26.22
C GLY A 9 -15.66 7.33 -25.62
N ASN A 10 -16.96 7.21 -25.76
CA ASN A 10 -17.93 8.13 -25.17
C ASN A 10 -18.84 7.35 -24.23
N LEU A 11 -19.25 7.99 -23.14
CA LEU A 11 -20.28 7.42 -22.27
C LEU A 11 -21.61 7.32 -23.03
N VAL A 12 -22.19 6.14 -23.08
CA VAL A 12 -23.46 5.87 -23.78
C VAL A 12 -24.69 6.21 -22.95
N SER A 13 -24.50 6.52 -21.67
CA SER A 13 -25.53 6.97 -20.73
C SER A 13 -24.89 7.79 -19.63
N GLU A 14 -25.69 8.56 -18.89
CA GLU A 14 -25.23 9.17 -17.64
C GLU A 14 -24.74 8.09 -16.66
N VAL A 15 -23.57 8.30 -16.06
CA VAL A 15 -23.02 7.44 -15.01
C VAL A 15 -23.00 8.22 -13.71
N LYS A 16 -24.00 7.98 -12.86
CA LYS A 16 -24.10 8.61 -11.52
C LYS A 16 -22.90 8.25 -10.64
N ASP A 17 -22.71 8.99 -9.56
CA ASP A 17 -21.74 8.59 -8.53
C ASP A 17 -22.10 7.20 -7.98
N ASN A 18 -21.09 6.35 -7.79
CA ASN A 18 -21.19 4.91 -7.54
C ASN A 18 -21.86 4.09 -8.65
N GLY A 19 -22.23 4.72 -9.77
CA GLY A 19 -22.68 4.06 -10.98
C GLY A 19 -21.51 3.42 -11.72
N THR A 20 -21.82 2.50 -12.63
CA THR A 20 -20.81 1.75 -13.40
C THR A 20 -21.06 1.83 -14.90
N PHE A 21 -19.99 1.71 -15.66
CA PHE A 21 -20.04 1.42 -17.10
C PHE A 21 -18.97 0.38 -17.45
N THR A 22 -19.13 -0.27 -18.60
CA THR A 22 -18.19 -1.30 -19.06
C THR A 22 -17.39 -0.82 -20.27
N ILE A 23 -16.17 -1.32 -20.37
CA ILE A 23 -15.25 -1.06 -21.47
C ILE A 23 -14.67 -2.40 -21.90
N GLY A 24 -14.68 -2.69 -23.20
CA GLY A 24 -14.01 -3.86 -23.74
C GLY A 24 -12.49 -3.76 -23.62
N TYR A 25 -11.82 -4.90 -23.51
CA TYR A 25 -10.35 -4.93 -23.45
C TYR A 25 -9.69 -4.34 -24.70
N PRO A 26 -8.58 -3.58 -24.56
CA PRO A 26 -7.73 -3.25 -25.69
C PRO A 26 -7.34 -4.50 -26.50
N SER A 27 -7.19 -4.36 -27.82
CA SER A 27 -6.93 -5.50 -28.71
C SER A 27 -5.73 -6.34 -28.24
N GLY A 28 -5.92 -7.67 -28.18
CA GLY A 28 -4.88 -8.61 -27.76
C GLY A 28 -4.61 -8.65 -26.25
N THR A 29 -5.42 -7.95 -25.45
CA THR A 29 -5.31 -7.94 -23.98
C THR A 29 -6.49 -8.67 -23.33
N ASN A 30 -6.33 -9.02 -22.07
CA ASN A 30 -7.38 -9.60 -21.23
C ASN A 30 -7.10 -9.26 -19.76
N LYS A 31 -7.92 -9.76 -18.84
CA LYS A 31 -7.73 -9.59 -17.39
C LYS A 31 -6.29 -9.84 -16.91
N GLY A 32 -5.64 -10.88 -17.44
CA GLY A 32 -4.28 -11.26 -17.05
C GLY A 32 -3.23 -10.22 -17.41
N THR A 33 -3.45 -9.42 -18.46
CA THR A 33 -2.53 -8.35 -18.88
C THR A 33 -2.39 -7.27 -17.81
N PHE A 34 -3.45 -7.01 -17.05
CA PHE A 34 -3.53 -5.96 -16.03
C PHE A 34 -3.53 -6.54 -14.60
N ALA A 35 -3.21 -7.84 -14.46
CA ALA A 35 -3.19 -8.47 -13.14
C ALA A 35 -2.03 -7.91 -12.30
N GLY A 36 -2.36 -7.37 -11.12
CA GLY A 36 -1.38 -6.79 -10.20
C GLY A 36 -0.90 -5.38 -10.56
N SER A 37 -1.44 -4.74 -11.62
CA SER A 37 -1.18 -3.32 -11.89
C SER A 37 -1.99 -2.42 -10.96
N ALA A 38 -1.47 -1.22 -10.71
CA ALA A 38 -2.14 -0.16 -9.94
C ALA A 38 -1.85 1.20 -10.59
N GLY A 39 -2.47 2.27 -10.08
CA GLY A 39 -2.22 3.64 -10.58
C GLY A 39 -2.84 3.95 -11.94
N HIS A 40 -3.98 3.33 -12.25
CA HIS A 40 -4.73 3.59 -13.49
C HIS A 40 -5.25 5.03 -13.50
N LYS A 41 -5.24 5.66 -14.68
CA LYS A 41 -5.65 7.06 -14.86
C LYS A 41 -6.73 7.16 -15.93
N MET A 42 -7.65 8.08 -15.78
CA MET A 42 -8.69 8.34 -16.78
C MET A 42 -8.84 9.84 -16.99
N LEU A 43 -8.74 10.29 -18.24
CA LEU A 43 -9.11 11.66 -18.61
C LEU A 43 -10.55 11.66 -19.11
N LEU A 44 -11.40 12.50 -18.50
CA LEU A 44 -12.75 12.77 -18.95
C LEU A 44 -12.82 14.14 -19.66
N GLY A 45 -13.47 14.17 -20.81
CA GLY A 45 -13.53 15.34 -21.66
C GLY A 45 -12.13 15.79 -22.08
N GLN A 46 -11.80 17.06 -21.82
CA GLN A 46 -10.49 17.64 -22.16
C GLN A 46 -9.59 17.90 -20.95
N ASN A 47 -10.13 18.01 -19.73
CA ASN A 47 -9.39 18.58 -18.59
C ASN A 47 -9.55 17.83 -17.25
N THR A 48 -10.43 16.84 -17.14
CA THR A 48 -10.70 16.18 -15.86
C THR A 48 -9.91 14.88 -15.74
N LEU A 49 -8.76 14.93 -15.08
CA LEU A 49 -7.96 13.75 -14.76
C LEU A 49 -8.51 13.08 -13.48
N LEU A 50 -8.88 11.81 -13.60
CA LEU A 50 -9.31 10.95 -12.51
C LEU A 50 -8.25 9.87 -12.28
N GLU A 51 -8.08 9.45 -11.03
CA GLU A 51 -7.09 8.44 -10.64
C GLU A 51 -7.75 7.32 -9.83
N ALA A 52 -7.41 6.08 -10.13
CA ALA A 52 -7.86 4.92 -9.37
C ALA A 52 -6.93 4.68 -8.17
N PRO A 53 -7.48 4.36 -6.98
CA PRO A 53 -8.89 4.08 -6.67
C PRO A 53 -9.67 5.30 -6.13
N TYR A 54 -9.13 6.52 -6.23
CA TYR A 54 -9.67 7.70 -5.56
C TYR A 54 -10.96 8.23 -6.19
N SER A 55 -10.96 8.39 -7.51
CA SER A 55 -12.04 9.02 -8.27
C SER A 55 -12.76 8.04 -9.19
N PHE A 56 -12.21 6.84 -9.37
CA PHE A 56 -12.88 5.74 -10.03
C PHE A 56 -12.32 4.39 -9.56
N GLY A 57 -13.12 3.35 -9.66
CA GLY A 57 -12.73 1.96 -9.42
C GLY A 57 -12.65 1.16 -10.72
N LEU A 58 -11.79 0.15 -10.76
CA LEU A 58 -11.72 -0.81 -11.85
C LEU A 58 -11.93 -2.23 -11.34
N THR A 59 -12.77 -2.98 -12.04
CA THR A 59 -12.89 -4.43 -11.85
C THR A 59 -12.69 -5.11 -13.20
N PHE A 60 -11.65 -5.94 -13.29
CA PHE A 60 -11.34 -6.71 -14.49
C PHE A 60 -12.17 -8.00 -14.53
N GLY A 61 -13.22 -8.00 -15.36
CA GLY A 61 -14.07 -9.14 -15.66
C GLY A 61 -13.46 -10.06 -16.72
N ALA A 62 -14.18 -11.12 -17.09
CA ALA A 62 -13.70 -12.08 -18.10
C ALA A 62 -13.62 -11.44 -19.50
N GLU A 63 -14.68 -10.72 -19.91
CA GLU A 63 -14.81 -10.13 -21.25
C GLU A 63 -14.60 -8.61 -21.25
N ASP A 64 -14.97 -7.95 -20.15
CA ASP A 64 -14.97 -6.49 -20.04
C ASP A 64 -14.31 -6.01 -18.74
N ILE A 65 -13.96 -4.74 -18.75
CA ILE A 65 -13.53 -3.96 -17.59
C ILE A 65 -14.72 -3.15 -17.09
N THR A 66 -15.11 -3.36 -15.84
CA THR A 66 -16.13 -2.53 -15.18
C THR A 66 -15.44 -1.33 -14.53
N VAL A 67 -15.84 -0.12 -14.95
CA VAL A 67 -15.43 1.14 -14.34
C VAL A 67 -16.53 1.63 -13.42
N THR A 68 -16.18 1.89 -12.16
CA THR A 68 -17.09 2.49 -11.17
C THR A 68 -16.74 3.95 -11.01
N ASN A 69 -17.72 4.84 -11.18
CA ASN A 69 -17.53 6.26 -10.93
C ASN A 69 -17.50 6.52 -9.43
N LEU A 70 -16.40 7.10 -8.92
CA LEU A 70 -16.23 7.50 -7.52
C LEU A 70 -15.81 8.98 -7.42
N SER A 71 -16.13 9.77 -8.46
CA SER A 71 -15.71 11.17 -8.54
C SER A 71 -16.53 12.09 -7.62
N GLY A 72 -17.63 11.60 -7.05
CA GLY A 72 -18.58 12.40 -6.26
C GLY A 72 -19.58 13.19 -7.12
N ALA A 73 -19.52 13.06 -8.45
CA ALA A 73 -20.42 13.74 -9.39
C ALA A 73 -20.92 12.76 -10.46
N ALA A 74 -22.08 13.05 -11.05
CA ALA A 74 -22.56 12.30 -12.20
C ALA A 74 -21.73 12.65 -13.45
N LEU A 75 -21.34 11.64 -14.22
CA LEU A 75 -20.68 11.80 -15.51
C LEU A 75 -21.76 11.86 -16.60
N PRO A 76 -21.91 12.98 -17.33
CA PRO A 76 -22.95 13.12 -18.34
C PRO A 76 -22.78 12.13 -19.50
N GLU A 77 -23.89 11.74 -20.10
CA GLU A 77 -23.90 11.02 -21.38
C GLU A 77 -23.12 11.80 -22.46
N GLY A 78 -22.46 11.08 -23.37
CA GLY A 78 -21.69 11.65 -24.47
C GLY A 78 -20.30 12.14 -24.07
N THR A 79 -19.96 12.21 -22.77
CA THR A 79 -18.64 12.60 -22.31
C THR A 79 -17.58 11.64 -22.84
N ALA A 80 -16.55 12.18 -23.51
CA ALA A 80 -15.42 11.39 -23.98
C ALA A 80 -14.56 10.93 -22.79
N TYR A 81 -14.06 9.70 -22.84
CA TYR A 81 -13.09 9.19 -21.88
C TYR A 81 -11.82 8.69 -22.60
N TYR A 82 -10.69 8.83 -21.91
CA TYR A 82 -9.41 8.22 -22.25
C TYR A 82 -8.88 7.52 -21.01
N LEU A 83 -9.04 6.20 -20.96
CA LEU A 83 -8.61 5.35 -19.86
C LEU A 83 -7.22 4.77 -20.14
N GLU A 84 -6.27 5.14 -19.31
CA GLU A 84 -4.91 4.62 -19.27
C GLU A 84 -4.83 3.43 -18.31
N LEU A 85 -4.72 2.24 -18.89
CA LEU A 85 -4.61 0.98 -18.19
C LEU A 85 -3.13 0.61 -18.03
N GLN A 86 -2.58 0.84 -16.83
CA GLN A 86 -1.22 0.43 -16.48
C GLN A 86 -1.04 -1.08 -16.54
N THR A 87 0.15 -1.54 -16.92
CA THR A 87 0.55 -2.95 -16.89
C THR A 87 1.80 -3.15 -16.06
N VAL A 88 1.96 -4.39 -15.57
CA VAL A 88 3.16 -4.83 -14.86
C VAL A 88 4.31 -4.94 -15.88
N GLY A 89 5.38 -4.18 -15.69
CA GLY A 89 6.61 -4.28 -16.49
C GLY A 89 7.05 -2.96 -17.12
N ASP A 90 8.25 -2.95 -17.70
CA ASP A 90 8.84 -1.78 -18.35
C ASP A 90 8.16 -1.45 -19.69
N THR A 91 8.30 -0.23 -20.20
CA THR A 91 7.80 0.14 -21.54
C THR A 91 8.55 -0.59 -22.66
N ASP A 92 9.76 -1.08 -22.37
CA ASP A 92 10.58 -1.80 -23.31
C ASP A 92 10.02 -3.21 -23.59
N ARG A 93 9.72 -3.46 -24.86
CA ARG A 93 9.23 -4.77 -25.34
C ARG A 93 10.40 -5.64 -25.80
N ILE A 94 10.27 -6.94 -25.60
CA ILE A 94 11.23 -7.91 -26.15
C ILE A 94 10.95 -8.08 -27.65
N PRO A 95 11.90 -7.76 -28.55
CA PRO A 95 11.67 -7.89 -29.99
C PRO A 95 11.27 -9.32 -30.36
N GLY A 96 10.17 -9.46 -31.12
CA GLY A 96 9.67 -10.75 -31.58
C GLY A 96 8.90 -11.59 -30.54
N ILE A 97 8.74 -11.11 -29.30
CA ILE A 97 7.98 -11.82 -28.25
C ILE A 97 6.84 -10.94 -27.73
N ASN A 98 5.61 -11.26 -28.14
CA ASN A 98 4.44 -10.44 -27.83
C ASN A 98 3.84 -10.67 -26.42
N ARG A 99 4.24 -11.75 -25.74
CA ARG A 99 3.68 -12.15 -24.43
C ARG A 99 4.69 -12.06 -23.28
N ALA A 100 5.79 -11.34 -23.48
CA ALA A 100 6.80 -11.10 -22.48
C ALA A 100 7.21 -9.63 -22.51
N ILE A 101 7.56 -9.12 -21.33
CA ILE A 101 7.98 -7.74 -21.12
C ILE A 101 9.23 -7.76 -20.24
N PHE A 102 10.10 -6.77 -20.38
CA PHE A 102 11.22 -6.65 -19.45
C PHE A 102 10.68 -6.29 -18.06
N ALA A 103 11.28 -6.91 -17.05
CA ALA A 103 11.05 -6.58 -15.65
C ALA A 103 12.41 -6.41 -14.97
N ARG A 104 12.52 -5.41 -14.10
CA ARG A 104 13.78 -5.11 -13.41
C ARG A 104 13.84 -5.93 -12.13
N VAL A 105 15.02 -6.38 -11.75
CA VAL A 105 15.25 -7.03 -10.46
C VAL A 105 16.00 -6.06 -9.57
N ALA A 106 15.45 -5.77 -8.39
CA ALA A 106 16.06 -4.94 -7.37
C ALA A 106 16.56 -5.79 -6.21
N TYR A 107 17.73 -5.41 -5.70
CA TYR A 107 18.26 -5.89 -4.44
C TYR A 107 17.90 -4.88 -3.35
N ILE A 108 16.96 -5.24 -2.48
CA ILE A 108 16.42 -4.38 -1.44
C ILE A 108 17.11 -4.72 -0.12
N ASN A 109 17.70 -3.72 0.53
CA ASN A 109 18.27 -3.87 1.86
C ASN A 109 17.31 -3.31 2.90
N LEU A 110 16.83 -4.15 3.81
CA LEU A 110 15.94 -3.76 4.91
C LEU A 110 16.70 -3.56 6.23
N GLY A 111 18.02 -3.64 6.19
CA GLY A 111 18.88 -3.43 7.36
C GLY A 111 18.89 -4.61 8.32
N ALA A 112 19.33 -4.32 9.56
CA ALA A 112 19.36 -5.27 10.66
C ALA A 112 18.47 -4.76 11.80
N PRO A 113 17.14 -4.98 11.70
CA PRO A 113 16.21 -4.45 12.68
C PRO A 113 16.48 -5.04 14.06
N VAL A 114 16.33 -4.21 15.10
CA VAL A 114 16.37 -4.64 16.48
C VAL A 114 15.15 -5.48 16.84
N ALA A 115 15.26 -6.28 17.90
CA ALA A 115 14.16 -7.08 18.41
C ALA A 115 12.91 -6.23 18.62
N ALA A 116 11.75 -6.80 18.32
CA ALA A 116 10.47 -6.15 18.58
C ALA A 116 10.35 -5.84 20.08
N ASP A 117 9.98 -4.61 20.39
CA ASP A 117 9.82 -4.12 21.76
C ASP A 117 8.43 -3.51 21.87
N SER A 118 7.57 -4.10 22.71
CA SER A 118 6.17 -3.71 22.85
C SER A 118 5.93 -2.34 23.49
N ASP A 119 6.94 -1.76 24.16
CA ASP A 119 6.79 -0.51 24.90
C ASP A 119 7.91 0.52 24.63
N ALA A 120 8.69 0.35 23.56
CA ALA A 120 9.76 1.27 23.18
C ALA A 120 9.27 2.70 22.87
N ILE A 121 8.08 2.84 22.26
CA ILE A 121 7.56 4.13 21.77
C ILE A 121 6.79 4.86 22.86
N ALA A 122 5.94 4.17 23.61
CA ALA A 122 5.21 4.71 24.73
C ALA A 122 5.20 3.70 25.87
N LYS A 123 5.72 4.10 27.02
CA LYS A 123 5.62 3.33 28.26
C LYS A 123 4.18 3.33 28.77
N SER A 124 3.86 2.31 29.58
CA SER A 124 2.54 2.12 30.20
C SER A 124 2.05 3.39 30.86
N GLN A 125 0.93 3.94 30.37
CA GLN A 125 0.37 5.19 30.86
C GLN A 125 -1.16 5.23 30.78
N THR A 126 -1.75 6.20 31.47
CA THR A 126 -3.15 6.58 31.30
C THR A 126 -3.23 7.67 30.24
N VAL A 127 -4.11 7.50 29.27
CA VAL A 127 -4.37 8.47 28.20
C VAL A 127 -5.84 8.86 28.26
N GLY A 128 -6.12 10.17 28.29
CA GLY A 128 -7.49 10.69 28.26
C GLY A 128 -8.15 10.51 26.90
N ALA A 129 -9.47 10.62 26.85
CA ALA A 129 -10.20 10.55 25.59
C ALA A 129 -9.81 11.72 24.67
N GLY A 130 -9.34 11.41 23.47
CA GLY A 130 -8.86 12.40 22.48
C GLY A 130 -7.45 12.93 22.74
N GLU A 131 -6.83 12.56 23.86
CA GLU A 131 -5.48 12.99 24.22
C GLU A 131 -4.40 12.14 23.54
N ASN A 132 -3.20 12.71 23.43
CA ASN A 132 -2.02 12.00 22.93
C ASN A 132 -1.25 11.33 24.06
N ALA A 133 -0.78 10.12 23.82
CA ALA A 133 0.20 9.45 24.66
C ALA A 133 1.54 10.21 24.63
N VAL A 134 2.26 10.18 25.75
CA VAL A 134 3.64 10.66 25.82
C VAL A 134 4.55 9.66 25.13
N LEU A 135 5.31 10.13 24.13
CA LEU A 135 6.25 9.31 23.37
C LEU A 135 7.64 9.35 24.02
N SER A 136 8.23 8.18 24.25
CA SER A 136 9.61 7.97 24.70
C SER A 136 10.59 7.84 23.53
N MET A 137 10.08 7.45 22.36
CA MET A 137 10.81 7.33 21.11
C MET A 137 9.89 7.70 19.96
N THR A 138 10.39 8.42 18.97
CA THR A 138 9.63 8.82 17.77
C THR A 138 10.11 8.15 16.51
N GLU A 139 11.32 7.59 16.47
CA GLU A 139 11.92 7.01 15.28
C GLU A 139 12.29 5.56 15.54
N PRO A 140 11.56 4.59 14.97
CA PRO A 140 11.99 3.21 14.90
C PRO A 140 13.34 3.08 14.18
N ASP A 141 14.05 1.99 14.45
CA ASP A 141 15.36 1.65 13.87
C ASP A 141 15.31 1.46 12.34
N VAL A 142 14.21 0.92 11.84
CA VAL A 142 13.87 0.82 10.41
C VAL A 142 12.36 1.04 10.26
N PRO A 143 11.86 1.43 9.07
CA PRO A 143 10.42 1.53 8.84
C PRO A 143 9.70 0.22 9.16
N ARG A 144 8.83 0.23 10.18
CA ARG A 144 8.16 -0.97 10.69
C ARG A 144 6.82 -0.65 11.33
N ASN A 145 6.02 -1.69 11.57
CA ASN A 145 4.72 -1.52 12.19
C ASN A 145 4.80 -1.17 13.67
N ILE A 146 3.74 -0.50 14.13
CA ILE A 146 3.54 -0.21 15.55
C ILE A 146 2.62 -1.26 16.16
N VAL A 147 2.98 -1.72 17.34
CA VAL A 147 2.13 -2.57 18.19
C VAL A 147 1.76 -1.79 19.45
N ALA A 148 0.54 -1.95 19.93
CA ALA A 148 0.09 -1.32 21.16
C ALA A 148 -0.91 -2.20 21.91
N ALA A 149 -0.98 -2.03 23.22
CA ALA A 149 -1.95 -2.68 24.08
C ALA A 149 -2.41 -1.72 25.18
N TRP A 150 -3.67 -1.84 25.59
CA TRP A 150 -4.28 -0.99 26.61
C TRP A 150 -5.48 -1.70 27.26
N THR A 151 -6.05 -1.07 28.28
CA THR A 151 -7.28 -1.56 28.93
C THR A 151 -8.50 -0.75 28.50
N GLY A 152 -9.66 -1.41 28.50
CA GLY A 152 -10.91 -0.83 28.02
C GLY A 152 -11.00 -0.79 26.49
N THR A 153 -12.23 -0.64 25.99
CA THR A 153 -12.48 -0.62 24.55
C THR A 153 -12.29 0.79 24.01
N ALA A 154 -11.29 0.97 23.16
CA ALA A 154 -11.02 2.23 22.47
C ALA A 154 -10.49 1.98 21.06
N VAL A 155 -10.52 3.02 20.23
CA VAL A 155 -9.75 3.08 18.99
C VAL A 155 -8.49 3.89 19.28
N VAL A 156 -7.34 3.23 19.18
CA VAL A 156 -6.03 3.91 19.13
C VAL A 156 -5.71 4.26 17.69
N THR A 157 -5.28 5.51 17.47
CA THR A 157 -4.81 6.03 16.18
C THR A 157 -3.36 6.47 16.30
N VAL A 158 -2.52 5.94 15.42
CA VAL A 158 -1.13 6.33 15.25
C VAL A 158 -1.03 7.24 14.04
N ARG A 159 -0.37 8.39 14.19
CA ARG A 159 0.00 9.29 13.10
C ARG A 159 1.50 9.46 13.07
N GLY A 160 2.04 9.59 11.88
CA GLY A 160 3.48 9.70 11.69
C GLY A 160 3.85 9.85 10.22
N LYS A 161 5.10 9.51 9.92
CA LYS A 161 5.65 9.56 8.57
C LYS A 161 6.00 8.18 8.07
N ASP A 162 5.93 8.03 6.76
CA ASP A 162 6.52 6.91 6.04
C ASP A 162 8.02 7.14 5.76
N GLU A 163 8.73 6.13 5.22
CA GLU A 163 10.18 6.24 4.91
C GLU A 163 10.55 7.43 4.00
N TYR A 164 9.58 7.99 3.27
CA TYR A 164 9.77 9.13 2.37
C TYR A 164 9.24 10.45 2.93
N GLY A 165 8.91 10.50 4.22
CA GLY A 165 8.44 11.70 4.91
C GLY A 165 7.00 12.08 4.61
N GLN A 166 6.22 11.21 3.96
CA GLN A 166 4.80 11.45 3.70
C GLN A 166 3.97 11.17 4.95
N ASP A 167 2.98 12.02 5.21
CA ASP A 167 2.07 11.84 6.35
C ASP A 167 1.23 10.58 6.20
N MET A 168 1.22 9.77 7.25
CA MET A 168 0.50 8.51 7.31
C MET A 168 -0.20 8.35 8.65
N ALA A 169 -1.41 7.79 8.60
CA ALA A 169 -2.18 7.38 9.77
C ALA A 169 -2.60 5.92 9.68
N GLU A 170 -2.68 5.29 10.85
CA GLU A 170 -3.28 3.98 11.03
C GLU A 170 -4.08 3.92 12.34
N SER A 171 -5.29 3.37 12.29
CA SER A 171 -6.17 3.20 13.44
C SER A 171 -6.48 1.72 13.66
N SER A 172 -6.51 1.33 14.93
CA SER A 172 -7.05 0.04 15.37
C SER A 172 -8.57 -0.04 15.16
N ALA A 173 -9.11 -1.27 15.15
CA ALA A 173 -10.52 -1.46 15.46
C ALA A 173 -10.78 -1.17 16.95
N ALA A 174 -12.03 -0.90 17.32
CA ALA A 174 -12.39 -0.74 18.72
C ALA A 174 -12.03 -2.03 19.50
N GLY A 175 -11.13 -1.92 20.48
CA GLY A 175 -10.58 -3.07 21.19
C GLY A 175 -9.59 -2.68 22.28
N THR A 176 -8.67 -3.59 22.58
CA THR A 176 -7.63 -3.47 23.62
C THR A 176 -6.20 -3.68 23.10
N THR A 177 -6.06 -3.98 21.81
CA THR A 177 -4.78 -4.29 21.18
C THR A 177 -4.74 -3.71 19.77
N PHE A 178 -3.54 -3.39 19.33
CA PHE A 178 -3.26 -2.93 17.98
C PHE A 178 -2.01 -3.63 17.46
N THR A 179 -2.11 -4.17 16.26
CA THR A 179 -0.99 -4.69 15.49
C THR A 179 -1.07 -4.05 14.12
N GLY A 180 -0.27 -3.00 13.92
CA GLY A 180 -0.29 -2.20 12.71
C GLY A 180 0.06 -3.01 11.47
N LYS A 181 -0.57 -2.65 10.37
CA LYS A 181 -0.35 -3.15 9.02
C LYS A 181 0.60 -2.25 8.23
N LYS A 182 0.74 -0.98 8.64
CA LYS A 182 1.56 0.03 7.96
C LYS A 182 2.91 0.21 8.63
N ALA A 183 3.90 0.58 7.84
CA ALA A 183 5.27 0.77 8.32
C ALA A 183 5.61 2.25 8.49
N PHE A 184 5.82 2.67 9.73
CA PHE A 184 6.18 4.03 10.10
C PHE A 184 7.70 4.18 10.21
N SER A 185 8.25 5.25 9.65
CA SER A 185 9.64 5.68 9.86
C SER A 185 9.76 6.67 11.02
N ARG A 186 8.68 7.39 11.31
CA ARG A 186 8.55 8.34 12.41
C ARG A 186 7.14 8.34 12.96
N ILE A 187 6.99 8.52 14.26
CA ILE A 187 5.74 8.66 14.98
C ILE A 187 5.61 10.10 15.48
N ASP A 188 4.48 10.70 15.17
CA ASP A 188 4.14 12.07 15.49
C ASP A 188 3.17 12.11 16.66
N SER A 189 2.19 11.20 16.68
CA SER A 189 1.26 11.06 17.78
C SER A 189 0.62 9.67 17.86
N ILE A 190 0.21 9.30 19.08
CA ILE A 190 -0.64 8.14 19.35
C ILE A 190 -1.79 8.63 20.23
N SER A 191 -3.03 8.57 19.75
CA SER A 191 -4.21 9.05 20.47
C SER A 191 -5.23 7.94 20.69
N ALA A 192 -6.02 8.03 21.77
CA ALA A 192 -7.11 7.09 22.06
C ALA A 192 -8.48 7.76 21.96
N SER A 193 -9.47 7.08 21.37
CA SER A 193 -10.83 7.62 21.22
C SER A 193 -11.64 7.67 22.52
N ALA A 194 -11.17 6.99 23.56
CA ALA A 194 -11.75 6.94 24.90
C ALA A 194 -10.60 6.92 25.92
N ALA A 195 -10.91 7.22 27.19
CA ALA A 195 -9.91 7.15 28.24
C ALA A 195 -9.48 5.69 28.45
N VAL A 196 -8.18 5.44 28.45
CA VAL A 196 -7.58 4.11 28.60
C VAL A 196 -6.46 4.16 29.64
N THR A 197 -6.20 3.04 30.30
CA THR A 197 -5.03 2.88 31.17
C THR A 197 -4.16 1.73 30.70
N GLY A 198 -2.89 1.75 31.10
CA GLY A 198 -1.92 0.74 30.69
C GLY A 198 -1.60 0.78 29.20
N LEU A 199 -1.80 1.93 28.54
CA LEU A 199 -1.45 2.07 27.13
C LEU A 199 0.06 1.96 26.98
N THR A 200 0.49 0.94 26.24
CA THR A 200 1.86 0.71 25.80
C THR A 200 1.89 0.77 24.28
N ALA A 201 2.97 1.29 23.71
CA ALA A 201 3.20 1.23 22.27
C ALA A 201 4.66 0.99 21.96
N GLY A 202 4.93 0.26 20.89
CA GLY A 202 6.26 -0.16 20.54
C GLY A 202 6.36 -0.68 19.11
N THR A 203 7.47 -1.33 18.78
CA THR A 203 7.79 -1.79 17.43
C THR A 203 7.43 -3.27 17.26
N GLY A 204 6.80 -3.61 16.13
CA GLY A 204 6.53 -4.99 15.74
C GLY A 204 7.51 -5.50 14.69
N LYS A 205 7.34 -6.75 14.25
CA LYS A 205 8.24 -7.42 13.30
C LYS A 205 7.89 -7.18 11.82
N VAL A 206 6.80 -6.48 11.53
CA VAL A 206 6.38 -6.20 10.15
C VAL A 206 7.20 -5.03 9.61
N LEU A 207 8.03 -5.27 8.62
CA LEU A 207 8.92 -4.28 7.99
C LEU A 207 8.26 -3.66 6.76
N GLY A 208 8.49 -2.36 6.56
CA GLY A 208 8.06 -1.63 5.37
C GLY A 208 8.93 -1.94 4.15
N LEU A 209 8.32 -1.99 2.98
CA LEU A 209 9.05 -2.05 1.72
C LEU A 209 9.27 -0.64 1.18
N PRO A 210 10.46 -0.32 0.63
CA PRO A 210 10.71 1.00 0.05
C PRO A 210 9.97 1.20 -1.27
N VAL A 211 9.72 0.12 -2.02
CA VAL A 211 9.04 0.18 -3.33
C VAL A 211 7.79 -0.68 -3.31
N SER A 212 6.81 -0.32 -4.14
CA SER A 212 5.50 -0.98 -4.12
C SER A 212 5.58 -2.43 -4.59
N LEU A 213 5.20 -3.36 -3.72
CA LEU A 213 5.07 -4.78 -4.01
C LEU A 213 3.69 -5.08 -4.57
N GLN A 214 3.60 -5.29 -5.88
CA GLN A 214 2.33 -5.60 -6.55
C GLN A 214 1.76 -6.98 -6.16
N THR A 215 2.63 -7.95 -5.91
CA THR A 215 2.24 -9.30 -5.47
C THR A 215 3.41 -9.98 -4.78
N ALA A 216 3.14 -10.80 -3.77
CA ALA A 216 4.15 -11.62 -3.09
C ALA A 216 4.96 -12.51 -4.06
N ALA A 217 4.37 -12.89 -5.19
CA ALA A 217 5.05 -13.69 -6.22
C ALA A 217 6.23 -12.97 -6.89
N HIS A 218 6.32 -11.64 -6.80
CA HIS A 218 7.45 -10.88 -7.34
C HIS A 218 8.71 -10.98 -6.48
N VAL A 219 8.63 -11.53 -5.27
CA VAL A 219 9.80 -11.75 -4.43
C VAL A 219 10.48 -13.06 -4.82
N LEU A 220 11.60 -12.95 -5.52
CA LEU A 220 12.38 -14.09 -6.03
C LEU A 220 13.16 -14.78 -4.91
N GLY A 221 13.69 -14.00 -3.97
CA GLY A 221 14.52 -14.51 -2.89
C GLY A 221 14.50 -13.64 -1.65
N GLU A 222 14.69 -14.29 -0.51
CA GLU A 222 15.01 -13.66 0.76
C GLU A 222 16.43 -14.09 1.14
N ILE A 223 17.22 -13.12 1.59
CA ILE A 223 18.59 -13.32 2.02
C ILE A 223 18.68 -12.83 3.47
N GLN A 224 19.14 -13.71 4.34
CA GLN A 224 19.46 -13.40 5.73
C GLN A 224 20.93 -13.68 5.97
N ASP A 225 21.67 -12.71 6.49
CA ASP A 225 23.11 -12.85 6.83
C ASP A 225 23.94 -13.42 5.67
N ASP A 226 23.70 -12.86 4.48
CA ASP A 226 24.33 -13.22 3.19
C ASP A 226 24.04 -14.66 2.71
N ALA A 227 23.10 -15.37 3.35
CA ALA A 227 22.63 -16.68 2.95
C ALA A 227 21.18 -16.63 2.45
N ALA A 228 20.89 -17.39 1.39
CA ALA A 228 19.52 -17.56 0.92
C ALA A 228 18.68 -18.33 1.94
N VAL A 229 17.48 -17.82 2.23
CA VAL A 229 16.57 -18.44 3.20
C VAL A 229 15.70 -19.49 2.51
N ALA A 230 15.63 -20.70 3.06
CA ALA A 230 14.85 -21.80 2.49
C ALA A 230 13.33 -21.60 2.62
N THR A 231 12.90 -20.98 3.73
CA THR A 231 11.51 -20.62 3.97
C THR A 231 11.41 -19.12 4.10
N LYS A 232 10.87 -18.48 3.05
CA LYS A 232 10.66 -17.04 3.06
C LYS A 232 9.66 -16.65 4.14
N GLY A 233 9.82 -15.45 4.68
CA GLY A 233 8.83 -14.79 5.52
C GLY A 233 7.53 -14.49 4.77
N ALA A 234 6.60 -13.85 5.48
CA ALA A 234 5.31 -13.47 4.91
C ALA A 234 5.41 -12.12 4.21
N PHE A 235 4.83 -12.01 3.03
CA PHE A 235 4.73 -10.76 2.28
C PHE A 235 3.27 -10.36 2.14
N VAL A 236 3.01 -9.06 2.31
CA VAL A 236 1.71 -8.45 2.04
C VAL A 236 1.92 -7.46 0.89
N ALA A 237 1.14 -7.63 -0.18
CA ALA A 237 1.16 -6.72 -1.32
C ALA A 237 0.72 -5.30 -0.91
N ALA A 238 1.14 -4.31 -1.69
CA ALA A 238 0.66 -2.95 -1.61
C ALA A 238 -0.88 -2.88 -1.65
N SER A 239 -1.47 -2.07 -0.77
CA SER A 239 -2.91 -1.82 -0.75
C SER A 239 -3.37 -1.23 -2.08
N ALA A 240 -4.32 -1.89 -2.74
CA ALA A 240 -5.00 -1.38 -3.93
C ALA A 240 -6.26 -0.54 -3.58
N GLU A 241 -6.64 -0.50 -2.31
CA GLU A 241 -7.76 0.31 -1.82
C GLU A 241 -7.35 1.77 -1.60
N LYS A 242 -8.32 2.69 -1.70
CA LYS A 242 -8.13 4.10 -1.38
C LYS A 242 -7.53 4.22 0.03
N PRO A 243 -6.31 4.77 0.18
CA PRO A 243 -5.64 4.82 1.46
C PRO A 243 -6.49 5.53 2.52
N ALA A 244 -6.65 4.88 3.65
CA ALA A 244 -7.34 5.39 4.85
C ALA A 244 -6.61 4.89 6.10
N ALA A 245 -7.06 5.30 7.28
CA ALA A 245 -6.46 4.84 8.54
C ALA A 245 -6.63 3.34 8.79
N THR A 246 -7.55 2.65 8.10
CA THR A 246 -7.85 1.23 8.32
C THR A 246 -7.35 0.29 7.21
N THR A 247 -6.85 0.86 6.10
CA THR A 247 -6.31 0.10 4.96
C THR A 247 -4.87 -0.32 5.19
N GLY A 248 -4.35 -1.22 4.34
CA GLY A 248 -2.96 -1.68 4.41
C GLY A 248 -1.93 -0.63 3.97
N ASP A 249 -0.65 -1.01 4.04
CA ASP A 249 0.47 -0.17 3.57
C ASP A 249 0.42 0.02 2.05
N VAL A 250 0.68 1.23 1.57
CA VAL A 250 0.65 1.56 0.13
C VAL A 250 1.82 0.95 -0.66
N ARG A 251 2.89 0.54 0.01
CA ARG A 251 4.04 -0.16 -0.60
C ARG A 251 4.01 -1.65 -0.34
N GLY A 252 3.30 -2.08 0.70
CA GLY A 252 3.31 -3.46 1.16
C GLY A 252 4.37 -3.68 2.23
N THR A 253 4.34 -4.87 2.81
CA THR A 253 5.16 -5.19 3.98
C THR A 253 5.73 -6.59 3.91
N TYR A 254 6.76 -6.81 4.71
CA TYR A 254 7.44 -8.08 4.86
C TYR A 254 7.62 -8.41 6.35
N THR A 255 7.20 -9.60 6.74
CA THR A 255 7.42 -10.16 8.06
C THR A 255 8.44 -11.27 7.94
N PRO A 256 9.69 -11.06 8.39
CA PRO A 256 10.71 -12.11 8.35
C PRO A 256 10.27 -13.41 9.02
N ALA A 257 10.80 -14.56 8.58
CA ALA A 257 10.57 -15.81 9.29
C ALA A 257 11.32 -15.80 10.64
N ALA A 258 12.60 -15.42 10.64
CA ALA A 258 13.42 -15.27 11.84
C ALA A 258 13.12 -13.96 12.58
N ASP A 259 13.16 -13.96 13.91
CA ASP A 259 12.97 -12.73 14.68
C ASP A 259 14.17 -11.77 14.52
N PRO A 260 13.93 -10.47 14.25
CA PRO A 260 14.95 -9.44 14.30
C PRO A 260 15.65 -9.42 15.66
N ASP A 261 16.95 -9.12 15.68
CA ASP A 261 17.76 -9.05 16.90
C ASP A 261 18.84 -7.96 16.86
N GLY A 262 18.82 -7.09 15.85
CA GLY A 262 19.82 -6.04 15.62
C GLY A 262 21.08 -6.52 14.91
N ASN A 263 21.28 -7.83 14.79
CA ASN A 263 22.43 -8.43 14.11
C ASN A 263 22.03 -9.09 12.79
N LYS A 264 20.88 -9.77 12.76
CA LYS A 264 20.35 -10.39 11.54
C LYS A 264 20.03 -9.33 10.50
N SER A 265 20.69 -9.43 9.35
CA SER A 265 20.44 -8.54 8.21
C SER A 265 19.45 -9.17 7.24
N PHE A 266 18.43 -8.41 6.82
CA PHE A 266 17.39 -8.89 5.90
C PHE A 266 17.46 -8.16 4.57
N ARG A 267 17.49 -8.93 3.48
CA ARG A 267 17.58 -8.41 2.12
C ARG A 267 16.69 -9.21 1.19
N LEU A 268 16.12 -8.55 0.19
CA LEU A 268 15.16 -9.15 -0.74
C LEU A 268 15.65 -8.99 -2.17
N VAL A 269 15.44 -10.03 -2.98
CA VAL A 269 15.59 -9.97 -4.42
C VAL A 269 14.19 -9.95 -5.01
N MET A 270 13.80 -8.82 -5.62
CA MET A 270 12.43 -8.58 -6.02
C MET A 270 12.32 -8.07 -7.45
N VAL A 271 11.34 -8.57 -8.18
CA VAL A 271 10.93 -8.00 -9.46
C VAL A 271 10.19 -6.69 -9.21
N VAL A 272 10.74 -5.60 -9.70
CA VAL A 272 10.17 -4.26 -9.67
C VAL A 272 9.84 -3.81 -11.08
N THR A 273 8.58 -3.45 -11.28
CA THR A 273 8.07 -2.98 -12.58
C THR A 273 8.48 -1.53 -12.85
N ASP A 274 8.37 -0.69 -11.83
CA ASP A 274 8.95 0.65 -11.81
C ASP A 274 9.61 0.90 -10.43
N PRO A 275 10.95 1.04 -10.34
CA PRO A 275 11.62 1.29 -9.08
C PRO A 275 11.31 2.68 -8.49
N SER A 276 10.74 3.60 -9.27
CA SER A 276 10.29 4.90 -8.77
C SER A 276 8.86 4.87 -8.20
N TRP A 277 8.10 3.80 -8.46
CA TRP A 277 6.73 3.67 -7.98
C TRP A 277 6.68 3.25 -6.51
N ARG A 278 6.15 4.17 -5.69
CA ARG A 278 6.03 4.04 -4.23
C ARG A 278 4.62 3.65 -3.77
N GLY A 279 3.75 3.26 -4.70
CA GLY A 279 2.36 2.95 -4.38
C GLY A 279 1.46 4.19 -4.42
N LEU A 280 0.24 4.01 -3.91
CA LEU A 280 -0.75 5.08 -3.82
C LEU A 280 -0.30 6.19 -2.84
N ASP A 281 -0.85 7.39 -2.98
CA ASP A 281 -0.57 8.51 -2.08
C ASP A 281 -1.06 8.20 -0.66
N GLN A 282 -0.20 8.47 0.32
CA GLN A 282 -0.48 8.17 1.73
C GLN A 282 -1.68 8.96 2.27
N PHE A 283 -2.28 8.43 3.33
CA PHE A 283 -3.37 9.07 4.05
C PHE A 283 -2.87 9.54 5.42
N GLY A 284 -2.78 10.86 5.62
CA GLY A 284 -2.27 11.49 6.86
C GLY A 284 -3.28 11.61 8.01
N GLY A 285 -4.56 11.35 7.77
CA GLY A 285 -5.63 11.59 8.76
C GLY A 285 -6.43 12.86 8.51
#